data_AF-X1MLV0-F1
#
_entry.id   AF-X1MLV0-F1
#
_cell.length_a   1.000
_cell.length_b   1.000
_cell.length_c   1.000
_cell.angle_alpha   90.00
_cell.angle_beta   90.00
_cell.angle_gamma   90.00
#
_symmetry.space_group_name_H-M   'P 1'
#
loop_
_entity.id
_entity.type
_entity.pdbx_description
1 polymer ?
#
loop_
_entity_poly.entity_id
_entity_poly.type
_entity_poly.pdbx_seq_one_letter_code
_entity_poly.pdbx_strand_id
1 'polypeptide(L)'
;MHLYLELREKNSLDEAQVTTVIDEQLRKLDEDYANLENMLGLQALQVTLLPSGSFKEYRLRQQQAGADLAHLKVPHINPSDAMLNTLFKEVIPPTPVAPPTEKV
;
A
#
# COMPACT_ATOMS: atom_id res chain seq x y z
N MET A 1 -6.05 13.81 1.43
CA MET A 1 -6.26 12.35 1.33
C MET A 1 -4.94 11.69 0.97
N HIS A 2 -4.59 10.57 1.58
CA HIS A 2 -3.35 9.83 1.27
C HIS A 2 -3.68 8.40 0.87
N LEU A 3 -3.24 8.00 -0.32
CA LEU A 3 -3.46 6.69 -0.91
C LEU A 3 -2.16 5.90 -1.01
N TYR A 4 -2.17 4.65 -0.53
CA TYR A 4 -1.05 3.71 -0.62
C TYR A 4 -1.33 2.67 -1.69
N LEU A 5 -0.49 2.61 -2.73
CA LEU A 5 -0.74 1.77 -3.92
C LEU A 5 0.40 0.79 -4.17
N GLU A 6 0.06 -0.47 -4.35
CA GLU A 6 0.97 -1.49 -4.87
C GLU A 6 0.71 -1.68 -6.37
N LEU A 7 1.69 -1.37 -7.21
CA LEU A 7 1.58 -1.60 -8.66
C LEU A 7 1.93 -3.05 -8.99
N ARG A 8 1.16 -3.67 -9.91
CA ARG A 8 1.37 -5.07 -10.31
C ARG A 8 2.68 -5.31 -11.05
N GLU A 9 3.14 -4.32 -11.80
CA GLU A 9 4.38 -4.36 -12.57
C GLU A 9 5.30 -3.22 -12.13
N LYS A 10 6.61 -3.40 -12.34
CA LYS A 10 7.58 -2.29 -12.29
C LYS A 10 7.30 -1.37 -13.47
N ASN A 11 6.25 -0.58 -13.33
CA ASN A 11 5.96 0.51 -14.25
C ASN A 11 6.95 1.65 -13.97
N SER A 12 7.38 2.34 -15.01
CA SER A 12 8.21 3.54 -14.91
C SER A 12 7.45 4.76 -14.36
N LEU A 13 6.22 4.56 -13.86
CA LEU A 13 5.39 5.62 -13.31
C LEU A 13 5.88 5.96 -11.90
N ASP A 14 6.20 7.22 -11.68
CA ASP A 14 6.51 7.74 -10.36
C ASP A 14 5.24 8.16 -9.61
N GLU A 15 5.40 8.46 -8.31
CA GLU A 15 4.29 8.90 -7.44
C GLU A 15 3.58 10.14 -7.97
N ALA A 16 4.30 11.08 -8.58
CA ALA A 16 3.71 12.33 -9.09
C ALA A 16 2.79 12.05 -10.29
N GLN A 17 3.24 11.24 -11.24
CA GLN A 17 2.44 10.83 -12.40
C GLN A 17 1.18 10.08 -11.98
N VAL A 18 1.31 9.13 -11.03
CA VAL A 18 0.15 8.39 -10.51
C VAL A 18 -0.81 9.33 -9.78
N THR A 19 -0.29 10.26 -8.98
CA THR A 19 -1.11 11.26 -8.29
C THR A 19 -1.91 12.09 -9.28
N THR A 20 -1.28 12.63 -10.34
CA THR A 20 -1.98 13.43 -11.36
C THR A 20 -3.10 12.64 -12.04
N VAL A 21 -2.84 11.40 -12.46
CA VAL A 21 -3.86 10.61 -13.17
C VAL A 21 -5.04 10.30 -12.26
N ILE A 22 -4.80 9.93 -11.00
CA ILE A 22 -5.90 9.63 -10.06
C ILE A 22 -6.67 10.89 -9.71
N ASP A 23 -5.98 12.00 -9.46
CA ASP A 23 -6.59 13.29 -9.17
C ASP A 23 -7.54 13.74 -10.29
N GLU A 24 -7.09 13.66 -11.55
CA GLU A 24 -7.92 13.98 -12.71
C GLU A 24 -9.18 13.11 -12.80
N GLN A 25 -9.12 11.84 -12.40
CA GLN A 25 -10.29 10.97 -12.39
C GLN A 25 -11.21 11.27 -11.21
N LEU A 26 -10.66 11.60 -10.03
CA LEU A 26 -11.44 12.00 -8.86
C LEU A 26 -12.23 13.27 -9.14
N ARG A 27 -11.60 14.29 -9.75
CA ARG A 27 -12.28 15.54 -10.13
C ARG A 27 -13.43 15.33 -11.13
N LYS A 28 -13.35 14.30 -11.97
CA LYS A 28 -14.44 13.94 -12.91
C LYS A 28 -15.56 13.15 -12.24
N LEU A 29 -15.22 12.37 -11.21
CA LEU A 29 -16.16 11.50 -10.51
C LEU A 29 -16.94 12.24 -9.43
N ASP A 30 -16.31 13.22 -8.78
CA ASP A 30 -16.83 13.88 -7.58
C ASP A 30 -16.66 15.40 -7.70
N GLU A 31 -17.79 16.10 -7.80
CA GLU A 31 -17.82 17.57 -7.94
C GLU A 31 -17.37 18.28 -6.66
N ASP A 32 -17.68 17.73 -5.49
CA ASP A 32 -17.30 18.31 -4.20
C ASP A 32 -15.78 18.24 -4.00
N TYR A 33 -15.16 17.12 -4.39
CA TYR A 33 -13.70 16.99 -4.44
C TYR A 33 -13.08 18.04 -5.35
N ALA A 34 -13.59 18.18 -6.58
CA ALA A 34 -13.08 19.16 -7.54
C ALA A 34 -13.23 20.60 -7.03
N ASN A 35 -14.37 20.92 -6.43
CA ASN A 35 -14.64 22.23 -5.86
C ASN A 35 -13.73 22.54 -4.67
N LEU A 36 -13.46 21.56 -3.80
CA LEU A 36 -12.54 21.72 -2.67
C LEU A 36 -11.14 22.13 -3.13
N GLU A 37 -10.60 21.46 -4.15
CA GLU A 37 -9.28 21.83 -4.69
C GLU A 37 -9.28 23.21 -5.35
N ASN A 38 -10.32 23.52 -6.14
CA ASN A 38 -10.46 24.82 -6.79
C ASN A 38 -10.56 25.96 -5.76
N MET A 39 -11.28 25.75 -4.66
CA MET A 39 -11.48 26.73 -3.59
C MET A 39 -10.21 26.96 -2.78
N LEU A 40 -9.47 25.89 -2.47
CA LEU A 40 -8.29 25.96 -1.61
C LEU A 40 -7.00 26.26 -2.41
N GLY A 41 -6.99 25.99 -3.71
CA GLY A 41 -5.79 26.09 -4.55
C GLY A 41 -4.71 25.08 -4.14
N LEU A 42 -5.12 23.92 -3.62
CA LEU A 42 -4.24 22.88 -3.09
C LEU A 42 -4.52 21.53 -3.76
N GLN A 43 -3.48 20.70 -3.84
CA GLN A 43 -3.61 19.30 -4.26
C GLN A 43 -4.08 18.46 -3.07
N ALA A 44 -5.29 17.91 -3.15
CA ALA A 44 -5.93 17.19 -2.05
C ALA A 44 -5.47 15.72 -1.95
N LEU A 45 -4.93 15.16 -3.04
CA LEU A 45 -4.43 13.79 -3.09
C LEU A 45 -2.90 13.71 -2.93
N GLN A 46 -2.45 12.83 -2.04
CA GLN A 46 -1.09 12.32 -1.98
C GLN A 46 -1.11 10.83 -2.28
N VAL A 47 -0.15 10.36 -3.08
CA VAL A 47 0.05 8.93 -3.34
C VAL A 47 1.41 8.49 -2.81
N THR A 48 1.46 7.31 -2.21
CA THR A 48 2.72 6.60 -1.93
C THR A 48 2.70 5.24 -2.60
N LEU A 49 3.73 4.95 -3.38
CA LEU A 49 3.89 3.66 -4.03
C LEU A 49 4.56 2.68 -3.07
N LEU A 50 3.87 1.56 -2.83
CA LEU A 50 4.35 0.46 -2.01
C LEU A 50 5.26 -0.45 -2.84
N PRO A 51 6.27 -1.08 -2.21
CA PRO A 51 7.03 -2.15 -2.83
C PRO A 51 6.10 -3.26 -3.36
N SER A 52 6.47 -3.87 -4.49
CA SER A 52 5.74 -5.03 -5.00
C SER A 52 5.80 -6.19 -3.99
N GLY A 53 4.65 -6.82 -3.74
CA GLY A 53 4.49 -7.88 -2.75
C GLY A 53 4.08 -7.41 -1.36
N SER A 54 3.96 -6.10 -1.10
CA SER A 54 3.65 -5.56 0.23
C SER A 54 2.36 -6.14 0.84
N PHE A 55 1.26 -6.17 0.07
CA PHE A 55 -0.01 -6.74 0.56
C PHE A 55 0.02 -8.28 0.65
N LYS A 56 0.89 -8.95 -0.11
CA LYS A 56 1.10 -10.40 0.02
C LYS A 56 1.81 -10.72 1.34
N GLU A 57 2.89 -10.00 1.64
CA GLU A 57 3.65 -10.18 2.88
C GLU A 57 2.83 -9.81 4.11
N TYR A 58 2.04 -8.74 4.04
CA TYR A 58 1.07 -8.41 5.09
C TYR A 58 0.13 -9.59 5.39
N ARG A 59 -0.51 -10.16 4.37
CA ARG A 59 -1.43 -11.29 4.55
C ARG A 59 -0.73 -12.52 5.14
N LEU A 60 0.50 -12.82 4.70
CA LEU A 60 1.28 -13.95 5.23
C LEU A 60 1.58 -13.77 6.72
N ARG A 61 1.99 -12.56 7.15
CA ARG A 61 2.25 -12.26 8.56
C ARG A 61 0.99 -12.38 9.41
N GLN A 62 -0.14 -11.89 8.91
CA GLN A 62 -1.41 -12.01 9.62
C GLN A 62 -1.86 -13.48 9.77
N GLN A 63 -1.66 -14.31 8.73
CA GLN A 63 -1.92 -15.76 8.82
C GLN A 63 -1.03 -16.44 9.87
N GLN A 64 0.27 -16.13 9.89
CA GLN A 64 1.21 -16.66 10.89
C GLN A 64 0.85 -16.25 12.32
N ALA A 65 0.27 -15.06 12.49
CA ALA A 65 -0.23 -14.57 13.78
C ALA A 65 -1.56 -15.24 14.21
N GLY A 66 -2.06 -16.21 13.44
CA GLY A 66 -3.29 -16.95 13.75
C GLY A 66 -4.57 -16.21 13.38
N ALA A 67 -4.49 -15.18 12.52
CA ALA A 67 -5.70 -14.53 12.02
C ALA A 67 -6.46 -15.47 11.07
N ASP A 68 -7.75 -15.66 11.35
CA ASP A 68 -8.67 -16.36 10.43
C ASP A 68 -8.69 -15.65 9.06
N LEU A 69 -8.85 -16.40 7.97
CA LEU A 69 -8.87 -15.89 6.60
C LEU A 69 -9.95 -14.81 6.41
N ALA A 70 -11.06 -14.89 7.17
CA ALA A 70 -12.11 -13.87 7.20
C ALA A 70 -11.69 -12.54 7.85
N HIS A 71 -10.69 -12.56 8.74
CA HIS A 71 -10.13 -11.37 9.41
C HIS A 71 -8.93 -10.75 8.65
N LEU A 72 -8.55 -11.28 7.48
CA LEU A 72 -7.46 -10.76 6.63
C LEU A 72 -7.84 -9.57 5.74
N LYS A 73 -9.02 -8.97 5.94
CA LYS A 73 -9.48 -7.87 5.10
C LYS A 73 -8.62 -6.63 5.31
N VAL A 74 -8.02 -6.14 4.23
CA VAL A 74 -7.26 -4.89 4.23
C VAL A 74 -8.24 -3.71 4.33
N PRO A 75 -8.12 -2.82 5.33
CA PRO A 75 -8.92 -1.60 5.39
C PRO A 75 -8.54 -0.68 4.23
N HIS A 76 -9.53 -0.22 3.48
CA HIS A 76 -9.32 0.74 2.38
C HIS A 76 -9.29 2.19 2.87
N ILE A 77 -9.83 2.46 4.07
CA ILE A 77 -9.89 3.79 4.70
C ILE A 77 -9.29 3.67 6.09
N ASN A 78 -8.48 4.67 6.47
CA ASN A 78 -7.85 4.81 7.78
C ASN A 78 -7.14 3.52 8.25
N PRO A 79 -6.13 3.03 7.49
CA PRO A 79 -5.30 1.93 7.96
C PRO A 79 -4.57 2.32 9.26
N SER A 80 -4.33 1.35 10.13
CA SER A 80 -3.54 1.59 11.35
C SER A 80 -2.06 1.77 11.02
N ASP A 81 -1.35 2.55 11.84
CA ASP A 81 0.11 2.73 11.70
C ASP A 81 0.87 1.39 11.73
N ALA A 82 0.40 0.44 12.55
CA ALA A 82 0.99 -0.90 12.63
C ALA A 82 0.90 -1.67 11.29
N MET A 83 -0.23 -1.51 10.58
CA MET A 83 -0.40 -2.07 9.24
C MET A 83 0.50 -1.35 8.23
N LEU A 84 0.51 -0.01 8.22
CA LEU A 84 1.35 0.77 7.32
C LEU A 84 2.84 0.44 7.46
N ASN A 85 3.31 0.30 8.71
CA ASN A 85 4.68 -0.14 9.01
C ASN A 85 5.01 -1.53 8.46
N THR A 86 4.00 -2.38 8.24
CA THR A 86 4.19 -3.68 7.62
C THR A 86 4.29 -3.58 6.10
N LEU A 87 3.53 -2.66 5.50
CA LEU A 87 3.53 -2.41 4.05
C LEU A 87 4.76 -1.65 3.56
N PHE A 88 5.32 -0.74 4.38
CA PHE A 88 6.52 0.00 4.01
C PHE A 88 7.81 -0.80 4.17
N LYS A 89 7.78 -1.94 4.86
CA LYS A 89 8.96 -2.78 5.03
C LYS A 89 9.33 -3.37 3.69
N GLU A 90 10.52 -2.99 3.21
CA GLU A 90 11.17 -3.60 2.08
C GLU A 90 11.14 -5.13 2.24
N VAL A 91 10.84 -5.84 1.15
CA VAL A 91 10.88 -7.30 1.12
C VAL A 91 12.33 -7.71 1.38
N ILE A 92 12.68 -7.95 2.65
CA ILE A 92 13.89 -8.68 2.98
C ILE A 92 13.56 -10.13 2.57
N PRO A 93 14.14 -10.67 1.49
CA PRO A 93 13.94 -12.09 1.18
C PRO A 93 14.36 -12.88 2.42
N PRO A 94 13.61 -13.94 2.81
CA PRO A 94 14.00 -14.74 3.96
C PRO A 94 15.44 -15.18 3.73
N THR A 95 16.33 -14.75 4.62
CA THR A 95 17.68 -15.31 4.68
C THR A 95 17.51 -16.81 4.75
N PRO A 96 18.14 -17.62 3.87
CA PRO A 96 18.04 -19.06 3.97
C PRO A 96 18.50 -19.42 5.38
N VAL A 97 17.57 -19.86 6.22
CA VAL A 97 17.90 -20.51 7.47
C VAL A 97 18.69 -21.73 7.05
N ALA A 98 20.00 -21.68 7.30
CA ALA A 98 20.88 -22.81 7.06
C ALA A 98 20.22 -24.05 7.70
N PRO A 99 20.20 -25.20 7.00
CA PRO A 99 19.62 -26.40 7.57
C PRO A 99 20.31 -26.69 8.92
N PRO A 100 19.56 -27.19 9.92
CA PRO A 100 20.16 -27.55 11.19
C PRO A 100 21.30 -28.52 10.90
N THR A 101 22.47 -28.21 11.45
CA THR A 101 23.62 -29.09 11.38
C THR A 101 23.24 -30.36 12.13
N GLU A 102 22.87 -31.38 11.37
CA GLU A 102 22.66 -32.72 11.89
C GLU A 102 24.01 -33.23 12.39
N LYS A 103 24.22 -33.13 13.69
CA LYS A 103 25.20 -33.94 14.41
C LYS A 103 24.52 -35.27 14.70
N VAL A 104 24.88 -36.34 13.98
CA VAL A 104 25.48 -37.59 14.51
C VAL A 104 26.18 -38.30 13.36
#